data_AF-A0A836HZX1-F1
#
_entry.id   AF-A0A836HZX1-F1
#
_cell.length_a   1.000
_cell.length_b   1.000
_cell.length_c   1.000
_cell.angle_alpha   90.00
_cell.angle_beta   90.00
_cell.angle_gamma   90.00
#
_symmetry.space_group_name_H-M   'P 1'
#
loop_
_entity.id
_entity.type
_entity.pdbx_description
1 polymer ?
#
loop_
_entity_poly.entity_id
_entity_poly.type
_entity_poly.pdbx_seq_one_letter_code
_entity_poly.pdbx_strand_id
1 'polypeptide(L)'
;MASTLEAEISFLLSVAAHLGHSSEHAGDDEDDTCAAPPVPSLTTSEREVLAELLLLEKKEDDYAFATLSGTAAAGEVEALLAESPLTAMYRGEVDSPYTRFILSFYSSTLYAQAPTRVNTLAIRLFQRFLCGCRGDALQRLHHGCGASSMEVVLRECLNLASNLSSTLQIAAPSKVTSLVIAELNYDAQEVSPLDYLDVLLPHISYLSQMCQQASLLLLAHEEMVRQPSSIVALFTIVFTIRNMGTGDDAVALLLASWPEGRRAAFYRMNAFLNCFT
;
A
#
# COMPACT_ATOMS: atom_id res chain seq x y z
N MET A 1 19.19 12.16 -5.66
CA MET A 1 18.50 10.89 -5.36
C MET A 1 18.97 10.28 -4.03
N ALA A 2 20.27 10.24 -3.70
CA ALA A 2 20.72 9.77 -2.37
C ALA A 2 20.16 10.61 -1.19
N SER A 3 20.07 11.93 -1.35
CA SER A 3 19.57 12.85 -0.31
C SER A 3 18.08 12.69 0.06
N THR A 4 17.27 12.11 -0.83
CA THR A 4 15.84 11.85 -0.57
C THR A 4 15.65 10.50 0.10
N LEU A 5 16.42 9.49 -0.32
CA LEU A 5 16.42 8.15 0.28
C LEU A 5 16.88 8.20 1.74
N GLU A 6 18.00 8.87 2.03
CA GLU A 6 18.50 9.03 3.40
C GLU A 6 17.51 9.79 4.29
N ALA A 7 16.82 10.78 3.76
CA ALA A 7 15.77 11.52 4.48
C ALA A 7 14.54 10.64 4.75
N GLU A 8 14.10 9.83 3.78
CA GLU A 8 13.00 8.87 3.93
C GLU A 8 13.33 7.79 4.96
N ILE A 9 14.54 7.23 4.92
CA ILE A 9 15.04 6.26 5.91
C ILE A 9 15.14 6.91 7.29
N SER A 10 15.77 8.09 7.40
CA SER A 10 15.90 8.81 8.67
C SER A 10 14.54 9.17 9.26
N PHE A 11 13.57 9.47 8.40
CA PHE A 11 12.20 9.73 8.78
C PHE A 11 11.51 8.46 9.30
N LEU A 12 11.57 7.34 8.57
CA LEU A 12 11.06 6.02 9.01
C LEU A 12 11.68 5.59 10.34
N LEU A 13 12.99 5.80 10.50
CA LEU A 13 13.75 5.55 11.72
C LEU A 13 13.28 6.41 12.88
N SER A 14 13.06 7.72 12.63
CA SER A 14 12.55 8.64 13.64
C SER A 14 11.17 8.23 14.12
N VAL A 15 10.32 7.76 13.20
CA VAL A 15 9.01 7.20 13.52
C VAL A 15 9.17 5.96 14.41
N ALA A 16 9.92 4.94 13.98
CA ALA A 16 10.12 3.72 14.78
C ALA A 16 10.70 4.00 16.18
N ALA A 17 11.71 4.88 16.26
CA ALA A 17 12.33 5.32 17.50
C ALA A 17 11.31 5.97 18.45
N HIS A 18 10.56 6.96 17.97
CA HIS A 18 9.56 7.66 18.81
C HIS A 18 8.49 6.71 19.34
N LEU A 19 8.13 5.68 18.58
CA LEU A 19 7.04 4.75 18.92
C LEU A 19 7.47 3.62 19.85
N GLY A 20 8.75 3.23 19.82
CA GLY A 20 9.33 2.31 20.81
C GLY A 20 9.42 2.92 22.21
N HIS A 21 9.52 4.24 22.34
CA HIS A 21 9.63 4.93 23.63
C HIS A 21 8.31 5.07 24.39
N SER A 22 7.16 5.11 23.70
CA SER A 22 5.86 5.33 24.35
C SER A 22 5.28 4.09 25.04
N SER A 23 5.75 2.88 24.72
CA SER A 23 5.29 1.65 25.41
C SER A 23 6.01 1.37 26.73
N GLU A 24 7.18 1.98 26.96
CA GLU A 24 7.97 1.78 28.18
C GLU A 24 7.54 2.68 29.35
N HIS A 25 6.64 3.66 29.12
CA HIS A 25 6.22 4.63 30.15
C HIS A 25 4.78 4.41 30.67
N ALA A 26 4.20 3.23 30.43
CA ALA A 26 2.84 2.90 30.90
C ALA A 26 2.78 2.43 32.38
N GLY A 27 3.91 2.45 33.09
CA GLY A 27 3.96 2.21 34.52
C GLY A 27 5.31 2.64 35.06
N ASP A 28 5.36 3.80 35.68
CA ASP A 28 6.02 4.03 36.97
C ASP A 28 5.95 5.52 37.31
N ASP A 29 5.18 5.83 38.35
CA ASP A 29 5.38 7.03 39.15
C ASP A 29 6.71 6.86 39.91
N GLU A 30 7.64 7.78 39.68
CA GLU A 30 8.47 8.50 40.68
C GLU A 30 9.83 8.92 40.09
N ASP A 31 10.27 10.10 40.56
CA ASP A 31 11.56 10.75 40.34
C ASP A 31 12.72 9.79 40.05
N ASP A 32 13.33 9.90 38.86
CA ASP A 32 14.76 9.65 38.72
C ASP A 32 15.34 10.34 37.48
N THR A 33 16.56 10.83 37.64
CA THR A 33 17.34 11.63 36.69
C THR A 33 17.20 11.16 35.23
N CYS A 34 16.57 12.01 34.41
CA CYS A 34 16.28 11.79 32.98
C CYS A 34 17.57 11.63 32.16
N ALA A 35 18.11 10.41 32.11
CA ALA A 35 18.85 9.92 30.97
C ALA A 35 17.83 9.21 30.08
N ALA A 36 17.55 9.77 28.90
CA ALA A 36 16.65 9.16 27.93
C ALA A 36 17.07 7.70 27.67
N PRO A 37 16.15 6.72 27.72
CA PRO A 37 16.47 5.33 27.41
C PRO A 37 17.07 5.26 26.00
N PRO A 38 18.03 4.34 25.75
CA PRO A 38 18.66 4.25 24.45
C PRO A 38 17.60 3.97 23.40
N VAL A 39 17.54 4.86 22.40
CA VAL A 39 16.68 4.73 21.23
C VAL A 39 16.78 3.29 20.71
N PRO A 40 15.68 2.53 20.56
CA PRO A 40 15.71 1.30 19.79
C PRO A 40 16.04 1.69 18.35
N SER A 41 17.33 1.72 18.06
CA SER A 41 17.85 2.08 16.74
C SER A 41 17.84 0.80 15.92
N LEU A 42 17.26 0.84 14.73
CA LEU A 42 17.37 -0.26 13.78
C LEU A 42 18.85 -0.70 13.68
N THR A 43 19.05 -2.01 13.69
CA THR A 43 20.32 -2.65 13.40
C THR A 43 20.81 -2.25 12.01
N THR A 44 22.11 -2.38 11.76
CA THR A 44 22.69 -2.11 10.44
C THR A 44 21.99 -2.93 9.34
N SER A 45 21.69 -4.19 9.61
CA SER A 45 20.97 -5.07 8.68
C SER A 45 19.56 -4.59 8.37
N GLU A 46 18.81 -4.09 9.37
CA GLU A 46 17.46 -3.56 9.13
C GLU A 46 17.51 -2.28 8.28
N ARG A 47 18.53 -1.44 8.47
CA ARG A 47 18.73 -0.23 7.64
C ARG A 47 19.09 -0.60 6.20
N GLU A 48 19.92 -1.61 6.00
CA GLU A 48 20.26 -2.14 4.68
C GLU A 48 19.01 -2.66 3.96
N VAL A 49 18.17 -3.45 4.64
CA VAL A 49 16.90 -3.93 4.08
C VAL A 49 15.97 -2.77 3.70
N LEU A 50 15.79 -1.76 4.56
CA LEU A 50 14.97 -0.59 4.21
C LEU A 50 15.53 0.17 3.00
N ALA A 51 16.85 0.31 2.90
CA ALA A 51 17.48 0.95 1.76
C ALA A 51 17.23 0.15 0.47
N GLU A 52 17.33 -1.19 0.52
CA GLU A 52 16.99 -2.05 -0.60
C GLU A 52 15.52 -1.92 -1.00
N LEU A 53 14.58 -1.96 -0.04
CA LEU A 53 13.16 -1.80 -0.32
C LEU A 53 12.85 -0.47 -1.01
N LEU A 54 13.43 0.64 -0.53
CA LEU A 54 13.21 1.96 -1.11
C LEU A 54 13.87 2.15 -2.49
N LEU A 55 14.91 1.39 -2.80
CA LEU A 55 15.53 1.35 -4.13
C LEU A 55 14.68 0.55 -5.13
N LEU A 56 14.02 -0.51 -4.67
CA LEU A 56 13.16 -1.35 -5.50
C LEU A 56 11.74 -0.78 -5.67
N GLU A 57 11.30 0.04 -4.72
CA GLU A 57 9.99 0.65 -4.70
C GLU A 57 9.77 1.62 -5.87
N LYS A 58 8.57 1.55 -6.45
CA LYS A 58 8.06 2.54 -7.39
C LYS A 58 7.68 3.83 -6.68
N LYS A 59 8.20 4.95 -7.18
CA LYS A 59 7.90 6.31 -6.69
C LYS A 59 6.59 6.80 -7.31
N GLU A 60 5.99 7.82 -6.72
CA GLU A 60 4.70 8.38 -7.18
C GLU A 60 4.73 8.76 -8.68
N ASP A 61 5.87 9.28 -9.15
CA ASP A 61 6.09 9.61 -10.55
C ASP A 61 6.10 8.38 -11.48
N ASP A 62 6.45 7.20 -10.97
CA ASP A 62 6.38 5.94 -11.73
C ASP A 62 4.93 5.48 -11.94
N TYR A 63 3.99 5.97 -11.12
CA TYR A 63 2.54 5.82 -11.32
C TYR A 63 1.98 6.94 -12.20
N ALA A 64 2.73 8.01 -12.43
CA ALA A 64 2.39 9.10 -13.32
C ALA A 64 3.01 8.84 -14.70
N PHE A 65 2.51 7.82 -15.41
CA PHE A 65 2.76 7.58 -16.85
C PHE A 65 2.28 8.72 -17.78
N ALA A 66 2.09 9.93 -17.23
CA ALA A 66 1.50 11.14 -17.78
C ALA A 66 2.26 11.77 -18.98
N THR A 67 3.17 11.05 -19.63
CA THR A 67 3.90 11.57 -20.79
C THR A 67 3.99 10.62 -21.99
N LEU A 68 3.41 9.42 -21.91
CA LEU A 68 3.24 8.57 -23.10
C LEU A 68 1.93 8.92 -23.81
N SER A 69 2.02 9.32 -25.08
CA SER A 69 0.84 9.50 -25.91
C SER A 69 0.00 8.22 -25.94
N GLY A 70 -1.24 8.25 -25.44
CA GLY A 70 -2.18 7.13 -25.52
C GLY A 70 -2.47 6.38 -24.22
N THR A 71 -2.10 6.90 -23.03
CA THR A 71 -2.66 6.39 -21.76
C THR A 71 -4.18 6.52 -21.75
N ALA A 72 -4.88 5.54 -21.20
CA ALA A 72 -6.33 5.60 -21.08
C ALA A 72 -6.76 6.83 -20.26
N ALA A 73 -7.90 7.43 -20.60
CA ALA A 73 -8.45 8.50 -19.79
C ALA A 73 -8.87 7.93 -18.42
N ALA A 74 -8.61 8.66 -17.33
CA ALA A 74 -8.96 8.22 -15.98
C ALA A 74 -10.44 7.80 -15.87
N GLY A 75 -11.34 8.54 -16.53
CA GLY A 75 -12.77 8.22 -16.57
C GLY A 75 -13.12 6.91 -17.31
N GLU A 76 -12.31 6.46 -18.27
CA GLU A 76 -12.53 5.17 -18.94
C GLU A 76 -12.17 4.00 -18.01
N VAL A 77 -11.10 4.15 -17.24
CA VAL A 77 -10.67 3.16 -16.23
C VAL A 77 -11.70 3.09 -15.11
N GLU A 78 -12.16 4.24 -14.61
CA GLU A 78 -13.23 4.33 -13.60
C GLU A 78 -14.53 3.68 -14.07
N ALA A 79 -14.93 3.92 -15.33
CA ALA A 79 -16.12 3.30 -15.90
C ALA A 79 -16.02 1.76 -15.90
N LEU A 80 -14.87 1.21 -16.32
CA LEU A 80 -14.66 -0.24 -16.32
C LEU A 80 -14.58 -0.86 -14.93
N LEU A 81 -14.07 -0.11 -13.95
CA LEU A 81 -14.14 -0.51 -12.54
C LEU A 81 -15.61 -0.52 -12.08
N ALA A 82 -16.38 0.52 -12.38
CA ALA A 82 -17.79 0.60 -12.01
C ALA A 82 -18.66 -0.49 -12.66
N GLU A 83 -18.38 -0.85 -13.92
CA GLU A 83 -19.07 -1.92 -14.66
C GLU A 83 -18.71 -3.33 -14.16
N SER A 84 -17.63 -3.48 -13.39
CA SER A 84 -17.23 -4.78 -12.90
C SER A 84 -18.28 -5.38 -11.94
N PRO A 85 -18.67 -6.66 -12.12
CA PRO A 85 -19.59 -7.34 -11.19
C PRO A 85 -19.09 -7.32 -9.75
N LEU A 86 -17.77 -7.32 -9.55
CA LEU A 86 -17.15 -7.25 -8.23
C LEU A 86 -17.54 -5.97 -7.50
N THR A 87 -17.51 -4.81 -8.17
CA THR A 87 -17.86 -3.49 -7.59
C THR A 87 -19.28 -3.43 -7.04
N ALA A 88 -20.22 -4.16 -7.66
CA ALA A 88 -21.60 -4.23 -7.22
C ALA A 88 -21.81 -5.02 -5.91
N MET A 89 -20.80 -5.78 -5.44
CA MET A 89 -20.89 -6.56 -4.21
C MET A 89 -20.80 -5.70 -2.95
N TYR A 90 -19.98 -4.64 -2.97
CA TYR A 90 -19.89 -3.71 -1.85
C TYR A 90 -21.03 -2.69 -1.88
N ARG A 91 -21.83 -2.68 -0.80
CA ARG A 91 -23.00 -1.80 -0.62
C ARG A 91 -22.79 -0.67 0.38
N GLY A 92 -21.59 -0.53 0.94
CA GLY A 92 -21.28 0.57 1.86
C GLY A 92 -21.24 1.93 1.17
N GLU A 93 -21.16 2.98 1.98
CA GLU A 93 -21.13 4.38 1.54
C GLU A 93 -19.71 4.76 1.10
N VAL A 94 -19.37 4.41 -0.14
CA VAL A 94 -18.13 4.81 -0.80
C VAL A 94 -18.45 5.21 -2.24
N ASP A 95 -18.04 6.40 -2.65
CA ASP A 95 -18.32 6.93 -4.00
C ASP A 95 -17.31 6.43 -5.04
N SER A 96 -16.06 6.16 -4.65
CA SER A 96 -15.00 5.73 -5.55
C SER A 96 -15.24 4.31 -6.11
N PRO A 97 -15.32 4.13 -7.45
CA PRO A 97 -15.42 2.81 -8.06
C PRO A 97 -14.24 1.90 -7.71
N TYR A 98 -13.02 2.46 -7.63
CA TYR A 98 -11.83 1.73 -7.23
C TYR A 98 -11.95 1.18 -5.80
N THR A 99 -12.31 2.04 -4.84
CA THR A 99 -12.38 1.62 -3.45
C THR A 99 -13.47 0.58 -3.24
N ARG A 100 -14.64 0.74 -3.86
CA ARG A 100 -15.68 -0.30 -3.83
C ARG A 100 -15.21 -1.61 -4.43
N PHE A 101 -14.49 -1.56 -5.55
CA PHE A 101 -13.95 -2.73 -6.24
C PHE A 101 -12.97 -3.52 -5.34
N ILE A 102 -12.02 -2.84 -4.69
CA ILE A 102 -11.03 -3.50 -3.81
C ILE A 102 -11.68 -3.99 -2.50
N LEU A 103 -12.58 -3.22 -1.89
CA LEU A 103 -13.29 -3.68 -0.69
C LEU A 103 -14.16 -4.92 -0.98
N SER A 104 -14.76 -4.97 -2.17
CA SER A 104 -15.47 -6.16 -2.66
C SER A 104 -14.53 -7.34 -2.85
N PHE A 105 -13.33 -7.11 -3.40
CA PHE A 105 -12.30 -8.14 -3.52
C PHE A 105 -11.92 -8.75 -2.16
N TYR A 106 -11.74 -7.94 -1.11
CA TYR A 106 -11.42 -8.44 0.23
C TYR A 106 -12.49 -9.35 0.83
N SER A 107 -13.74 -9.22 0.37
CA SER A 107 -14.85 -10.09 0.77
C SER A 107 -15.02 -11.30 -0.15
N SER A 108 -14.18 -11.44 -1.19
CA SER A 108 -14.27 -12.53 -2.17
C SER A 108 -13.51 -13.78 -1.73
N THR A 109 -13.88 -14.92 -2.31
CA THR A 109 -13.17 -16.19 -2.10
C THR A 109 -11.74 -16.16 -2.67
N LEU A 110 -11.48 -15.34 -3.68
CA LEU A 110 -10.14 -15.17 -4.27
C LEU A 110 -9.15 -14.60 -3.25
N TYR A 111 -9.57 -13.59 -2.49
CA TYR A 111 -8.76 -13.00 -1.43
C TYR A 111 -8.45 -14.03 -0.33
N ALA A 112 -9.46 -14.79 0.10
CA ALA A 112 -9.33 -15.76 1.20
C ALA A 112 -8.39 -16.93 0.90
N GLN A 113 -8.10 -17.21 -0.38
CA GLN A 113 -7.28 -18.34 -0.81
C GLN A 113 -5.79 -18.00 -0.93
N ALA A 114 -5.43 -16.72 -0.96
CA ALA A 114 -4.04 -16.27 -1.13
C ALA A 114 -3.47 -15.70 0.18
N PRO A 115 -2.14 -15.87 0.43
CA PRO A 115 -1.49 -15.21 1.55
C PRO A 115 -1.63 -13.69 1.46
N THR A 116 -1.77 -13.01 2.61
CA THR A 116 -1.95 -11.55 2.67
C THR A 116 -0.88 -10.79 1.89
N ARG A 117 0.39 -11.21 1.97
CA ARG A 117 1.48 -10.58 1.20
C ARG A 117 1.27 -10.69 -0.31
N VAL A 118 0.85 -11.86 -0.79
CA VAL A 118 0.53 -12.07 -2.21
C VAL A 118 -0.64 -11.19 -2.64
N ASN A 119 -1.68 -11.07 -1.81
CA ASN A 119 -2.80 -10.16 -2.07
C ASN A 119 -2.34 -8.69 -2.15
N THR A 120 -1.47 -8.24 -1.25
CA THR A 120 -0.95 -6.86 -1.31
C THR A 120 -0.13 -6.59 -2.56
N LEU A 121 0.75 -7.53 -2.97
CA LEU A 121 1.51 -7.41 -4.22
C LEU A 121 0.60 -7.40 -5.44
N ALA A 122 -0.43 -8.25 -5.46
CA ALA A 122 -1.41 -8.27 -6.54
C ALA A 122 -2.13 -6.92 -6.68
N ILE A 123 -2.50 -6.29 -5.57
CA ILE A 123 -3.13 -4.97 -5.58
C ILE A 123 -2.15 -3.89 -6.05
N ARG A 124 -0.87 -3.93 -5.66
CA ARG A 124 0.14 -3.00 -6.15
C ARG A 124 0.34 -3.12 -7.67
N LEU A 125 0.43 -4.34 -8.18
CA LEU A 125 0.50 -4.61 -9.63
C LEU A 125 -0.75 -4.10 -10.34
N PHE A 126 -1.93 -4.30 -9.74
CA PHE A 126 -3.19 -3.81 -10.28
C PHE A 126 -3.25 -2.28 -10.29
N GLN A 127 -2.84 -1.61 -9.22
CA GLN A 127 -2.76 -0.14 -9.15
C GLN A 127 -1.83 0.42 -10.24
N ARG A 128 -0.66 -0.19 -10.45
CA ARG A 128 0.24 0.19 -11.56
C ARG A 128 -0.38 -0.02 -12.91
N PHE A 129 -1.07 -1.14 -13.11
CA PHE A 129 -1.83 -1.39 -14.32
C PHE A 129 -2.85 -0.28 -14.57
N LEU A 130 -3.67 0.08 -13.58
CA LEU A 130 -4.67 1.15 -13.71
C LEU A 130 -4.05 2.50 -14.07
N CYS A 131 -2.87 2.81 -13.53
CA CYS A 131 -2.14 4.04 -13.79
C CYS A 131 -1.46 4.10 -15.17
N GLY A 132 -0.94 2.96 -15.67
CA GLY A 132 -0.12 2.90 -16.88
C GLY A 132 -0.81 2.35 -18.12
N CYS A 133 -2.01 1.76 -17.98
CA CYS A 133 -2.70 1.10 -19.07
C CYS A 133 -3.00 2.06 -20.22
N ARG A 134 -2.61 1.67 -21.43
CA ARG A 134 -2.91 2.39 -22.66
C ARG A 134 -4.37 2.24 -23.06
N GLY A 135 -4.94 3.26 -23.70
CA GLY A 135 -6.34 3.27 -24.12
C GLY A 135 -6.68 2.14 -25.10
N ASP A 136 -5.76 1.77 -25.98
CA ASP A 136 -5.94 0.63 -26.90
C ASP A 136 -5.92 -0.72 -26.16
N ALA A 137 -5.06 -0.88 -25.15
CA ALA A 137 -5.05 -2.05 -24.28
C ALA A 137 -6.37 -2.15 -23.48
N LEU A 138 -6.88 -1.02 -22.98
CA LEU A 138 -8.15 -0.93 -22.29
C LEU A 138 -9.34 -1.30 -23.21
N GLN A 139 -9.36 -0.79 -24.44
CA GLN A 139 -10.35 -1.17 -25.46
C GLN A 139 -10.27 -2.65 -25.81
N ARG A 140 -9.07 -3.23 -25.86
CA ARG A 140 -8.88 -4.67 -26.08
C ARG A 140 -9.41 -5.51 -24.94
N LEU A 141 -9.29 -5.06 -23.69
CA LEU A 141 -9.94 -5.71 -22.54
C LEU A 141 -11.46 -5.71 -22.70
N HIS A 142 -12.03 -4.55 -23.03
CA HIS A 142 -13.46 -4.35 -23.15
C HIS A 142 -14.08 -5.11 -24.35
N HIS A 143 -13.43 -5.11 -25.52
CA HIS A 143 -13.99 -5.67 -26.76
C HIS A 143 -13.30 -6.93 -27.30
N GLY A 144 -11.98 -7.07 -27.09
CA GLY A 144 -11.14 -8.05 -27.79
C GLY A 144 -10.84 -9.34 -27.01
N CYS A 145 -10.92 -9.30 -25.68
CA CYS A 145 -10.63 -10.43 -24.79
C CYS A 145 -11.91 -11.12 -24.26
N GLY A 146 -13.00 -11.12 -25.04
CA GLY A 146 -14.25 -11.80 -24.67
C GLY A 146 -15.00 -11.13 -23.51
N ALA A 147 -15.01 -9.79 -23.46
CA ALA A 147 -15.57 -8.99 -22.36
C ALA A 147 -14.89 -9.30 -21.00
N SER A 148 -13.56 -9.29 -20.99
CA SER A 148 -12.79 -9.47 -19.75
C SER A 148 -12.96 -8.24 -18.85
N SER A 149 -13.46 -8.44 -17.64
CA SER A 149 -13.68 -7.36 -16.66
C SER A 149 -12.41 -7.03 -15.87
N MET A 150 -12.41 -5.90 -15.16
CA MET A 150 -11.32 -5.54 -14.23
C MET A 150 -11.05 -6.60 -13.15
N GLU A 151 -12.05 -7.42 -12.82
CA GLU A 151 -11.88 -8.58 -11.93
C GLU A 151 -10.91 -9.61 -12.52
N VAL A 152 -10.97 -9.86 -13.83
CA VAL A 152 -10.05 -10.77 -14.51
C VAL A 152 -8.63 -10.20 -14.47
N VAL A 153 -8.47 -8.89 -14.68
CA VAL A 153 -7.18 -8.21 -14.58
C VAL A 153 -6.59 -8.38 -13.17
N LEU A 154 -7.36 -8.10 -12.12
CA LEU A 154 -6.92 -8.29 -10.74
C LEU A 154 -6.55 -9.75 -10.45
N ARG A 155 -7.31 -10.72 -10.98
CA ARG A 155 -6.99 -12.15 -10.86
C ARG A 155 -5.66 -12.50 -11.54
N GLU A 156 -5.37 -11.91 -12.69
CA GLU A 156 -4.08 -12.12 -13.36
C GLU A 156 -2.93 -11.45 -12.61
N CYS A 157 -3.15 -10.29 -11.99
CA CYS A 157 -2.19 -9.71 -11.05
C CYS A 157 -1.94 -10.63 -9.85
N LEU A 158 -2.98 -11.31 -9.34
CA LEU A 158 -2.85 -12.29 -8.26
C LEU A 158 -2.04 -13.53 -8.69
N ASN A 159 -2.30 -14.04 -9.89
CA ASN A 159 -1.51 -15.15 -10.46
C ASN A 159 -0.04 -14.76 -10.63
N LEU A 160 0.22 -13.53 -11.13
CA LEU A 160 1.56 -13.01 -11.32
C LEU A 160 2.30 -12.83 -9.99
N ALA A 161 1.65 -12.20 -8.99
CA ALA A 161 2.20 -12.06 -7.65
C ALA A 161 2.50 -13.42 -6.99
N SER A 162 1.61 -14.40 -7.17
CA SER A 162 1.79 -15.76 -6.67
C SER A 162 3.01 -16.43 -7.31
N ASN A 163 3.15 -16.32 -8.64
CA ASN A 163 4.27 -16.88 -9.39
C ASN A 163 5.60 -16.21 -9.04
N LEU A 164 5.62 -14.90 -8.74
CA LEU A 164 6.82 -14.20 -8.30
C LEU A 164 7.22 -14.56 -6.86
N SER A 165 6.25 -14.87 -6.02
CA SER A 165 6.46 -15.24 -4.62
C SER A 165 6.78 -16.74 -4.42
N SER A 166 6.71 -17.54 -5.49
CA SER A 166 6.81 -18.99 -5.46
C SER A 166 7.94 -19.49 -6.37
N THR A 167 8.67 -20.51 -5.93
CA THR A 167 9.62 -21.24 -6.78
C THR A 167 8.94 -22.13 -7.82
N LEU A 168 7.65 -22.40 -7.67
CA LEU A 168 6.83 -23.19 -8.59
C LEU A 168 5.85 -22.26 -9.32
N GLN A 169 5.71 -22.40 -10.64
CA GLN A 169 4.64 -21.73 -11.37
C GLN A 169 3.29 -22.33 -10.95
N ILE A 170 2.45 -21.51 -10.34
CA ILE A 170 1.16 -21.90 -9.76
C ILE A 170 0.05 -21.85 -10.82
N ALA A 171 0.15 -20.93 -11.79
CA ALA A 171 -0.85 -20.77 -12.84
C ALA A 171 -0.21 -20.51 -14.22
N ALA A 172 -0.81 -21.11 -15.26
CA ALA A 172 -0.40 -20.93 -16.65
C ALA A 172 -0.83 -19.52 -17.16
N PRO A 173 0.03 -18.80 -17.91
CA PRO A 173 -0.30 -17.49 -18.43
C PRO A 173 -1.48 -17.52 -19.41
N SER A 174 -2.44 -16.60 -19.22
CA SER A 174 -3.53 -16.35 -20.15
C SER A 174 -3.20 -15.22 -21.13
N LYS A 175 -4.10 -14.99 -22.10
CA LYS A 175 -4.02 -13.82 -22.99
C LYS A 175 -4.07 -12.51 -22.20
N VAL A 176 -4.82 -12.47 -21.10
CA VAL A 176 -4.92 -11.29 -20.23
C VAL A 176 -3.64 -11.12 -19.42
N THR A 177 -3.03 -12.21 -18.92
CA THR A 177 -1.71 -12.13 -18.26
C THR A 177 -0.66 -11.48 -19.15
N SER A 178 -0.64 -11.84 -20.44
CA SER A 178 0.30 -11.24 -21.41
C SER A 178 0.07 -9.74 -21.60
N LEU A 179 -1.20 -9.31 -21.57
CA LEU A 179 -1.56 -7.89 -21.63
C LEU A 179 -1.13 -7.17 -20.36
N VAL A 180 -1.43 -7.72 -19.18
CA VAL A 180 -1.03 -7.14 -17.89
C VAL A 180 0.49 -6.95 -17.82
N ILE A 181 1.26 -7.97 -18.17
CA ILE A 181 2.73 -7.89 -18.17
C ILE A 181 3.22 -6.82 -19.16
N ALA A 182 2.61 -6.71 -20.34
CA ALA A 182 2.99 -5.70 -21.33
C ALA A 182 2.70 -4.27 -20.83
N GLU A 183 1.54 -4.03 -20.20
CA GLU A 183 1.19 -2.72 -19.63
C GLU A 183 2.00 -2.40 -18.35
N LEU A 184 2.57 -3.40 -17.70
CA LEU A 184 3.59 -3.23 -16.66
C LEU A 184 5.01 -3.03 -17.21
N ASN A 185 5.16 -2.85 -18.54
CA ASN A 185 6.45 -2.74 -19.23
C ASN A 185 7.39 -3.93 -18.96
N TYR A 186 6.82 -5.12 -18.80
CA TYR A 186 7.54 -6.35 -18.44
C TYR A 186 8.27 -6.29 -17.08
N ASP A 187 7.94 -5.30 -16.26
CA ASP A 187 8.46 -5.12 -14.91
C ASP A 187 7.35 -5.37 -13.89
N ALA A 188 7.27 -6.63 -13.47
CA ALA A 188 6.35 -7.10 -12.44
C ALA A 188 6.95 -7.05 -11.03
N GLN A 189 8.12 -6.42 -10.85
CA GLN A 189 8.69 -6.22 -9.53
C GLN A 189 7.87 -5.16 -8.79
N GLU A 190 7.38 -5.53 -7.60
CA GLU A 190 6.66 -4.64 -6.70
C GLU A 190 7.13 -4.85 -5.27
N VAL A 191 7.04 -3.78 -4.48
CA VAL A 191 7.28 -3.80 -3.04
C VAL A 191 5.95 -3.66 -2.32
N SER A 192 5.65 -4.57 -1.40
CA SER A 192 4.45 -4.50 -0.57
C SER A 192 4.67 -3.52 0.59
N PRO A 193 3.65 -2.77 1.04
CA PRO A 193 3.73 -2.05 2.31
C PRO A 193 4.03 -3.00 3.49
N LEU A 194 3.67 -4.28 3.39
CA LEU A 194 3.98 -5.27 4.42
C LEU A 194 5.48 -5.53 4.53
N ASP A 195 6.25 -5.40 3.44
CA ASP A 195 7.71 -5.63 3.47
C ASP A 195 8.39 -4.56 4.35
N TYR A 196 7.89 -3.33 4.33
CA TYR A 196 8.31 -2.26 5.26
C TYR A 196 7.86 -2.55 6.69
N LEU A 197 6.62 -3.00 6.86
CA LEU A 197 6.08 -3.34 8.18
C LEU A 197 6.86 -4.49 8.83
N ASP A 198 7.36 -5.48 8.08
CA ASP A 198 8.15 -6.57 8.64
C ASP A 198 9.47 -6.10 9.28
N VAL A 199 10.03 -4.97 8.80
CA VAL A 199 11.22 -4.36 9.41
C VAL A 199 10.85 -3.50 10.61
N LEU A 200 9.71 -2.80 10.57
CA LEU A 200 9.35 -1.80 11.58
C LEU A 200 8.53 -2.38 12.75
N LEU A 201 7.65 -3.35 12.50
CA LEU A 201 6.76 -3.94 13.49
C LEU A 201 7.45 -4.70 14.62
N PRO A 202 8.64 -5.33 14.46
CA PRO A 202 9.37 -5.90 15.59
C PRO A 202 9.62 -4.88 16.72
N HIS A 203 9.73 -3.60 16.39
CA HIS A 203 9.94 -2.49 17.34
C HIS A 203 8.64 -1.97 17.95
N ILE A 204 7.48 -2.37 17.42
CA ILE A 204 6.12 -2.00 17.87
C ILE A 204 5.17 -3.20 17.80
N SER A 205 5.62 -4.35 18.30
CA SER A 205 4.97 -5.65 18.05
C SER A 205 3.52 -5.73 18.53
N TYR A 206 3.16 -4.96 19.55
CA TYR A 206 1.80 -4.83 20.08
C TYR A 206 0.78 -4.29 19.05
N LEU A 207 1.24 -3.65 17.96
CA LEU A 207 0.40 -3.10 16.90
C LEU A 207 0.33 -3.98 15.66
N SER A 208 1.08 -5.09 15.60
CA SER A 208 1.32 -5.86 14.38
C SER A 208 0.03 -6.26 13.65
N GLN A 209 -0.94 -6.84 14.36
CA GLN A 209 -2.21 -7.27 13.76
C GLN A 209 -3.02 -6.11 13.18
N MET A 210 -3.13 -5.00 13.91
CA MET A 210 -3.88 -3.83 13.44
C MET A 210 -3.18 -3.15 12.27
N CYS A 211 -1.85 -3.04 12.30
CA CYS A 211 -1.09 -2.50 11.18
C CYS A 211 -1.31 -3.32 9.92
N GLN A 212 -1.32 -4.65 10.00
CA GLN A 212 -1.61 -5.49 8.83
C GLN A 212 -3.02 -5.25 8.27
N GLN A 213 -4.04 -5.12 9.12
CA GLN A 213 -5.41 -4.83 8.69
C GLN A 213 -5.58 -3.41 8.13
N ALA A 214 -5.02 -2.41 8.80
CA ALA A 214 -5.06 -1.01 8.35
C ALA A 214 -4.29 -0.82 7.04
N SER A 215 -3.19 -1.53 6.83
CA SER A 215 -2.42 -1.49 5.59
C SER A 215 -3.24 -1.97 4.39
N LEU A 216 -4.01 -3.05 4.56
CA LEU A 216 -4.93 -3.55 3.54
C LEU A 216 -6.03 -2.53 3.25
N LEU A 217 -6.68 -2.01 4.28
CA LEU A 217 -7.74 -1.01 4.10
C LEU A 217 -7.21 0.23 3.38
N LEU A 218 -6.00 0.71 3.74
CA LEU A 218 -5.37 1.83 3.05
C LEU A 218 -5.17 1.56 1.57
N LEU A 219 -4.69 0.37 1.17
CA LEU A 219 -4.54 0.03 -0.24
C LEU A 219 -5.88 0.04 -1.02
N ALA A 220 -7.01 -0.14 -0.35
CA ALA A 220 -8.32 0.01 -0.98
C ALA A 220 -8.70 1.48 -1.25
N HIS A 221 -8.09 2.45 -0.58
CA HIS A 221 -8.42 3.85 -0.80
C HIS A 221 -7.84 4.36 -2.13
N GLU A 222 -8.63 5.09 -2.90
CA GLU A 222 -8.24 5.60 -4.23
C GLU A 222 -6.99 6.49 -4.22
N GLU A 223 -6.82 7.30 -3.18
CA GLU A 223 -5.61 8.12 -3.02
C GLU A 223 -4.33 7.28 -2.90
N MET A 224 -4.41 6.03 -2.44
CA MET A 224 -3.25 5.16 -2.31
C MET A 224 -2.83 4.50 -3.62
N VAL A 225 -3.62 4.64 -4.70
CA VAL A 225 -3.31 4.05 -6.02
C VAL A 225 -1.95 4.52 -6.53
N ARG A 226 -1.57 5.77 -6.25
CA ARG A 226 -0.30 6.37 -6.71
C ARG A 226 0.75 6.50 -5.61
N GLN A 227 0.38 6.24 -4.36
CA GLN A 227 1.32 6.41 -3.25
C GLN A 227 2.31 5.24 -3.21
N PRO A 228 3.60 5.52 -2.94
CA PRO A 228 4.58 4.47 -2.66
C PRO A 228 4.19 3.62 -1.45
N SER A 229 4.61 2.36 -1.44
CA SER A 229 4.34 1.40 -0.36
C SER A 229 4.92 1.84 0.99
N SER A 230 6.05 2.55 0.99
CA SER A 230 6.67 3.18 2.15
C SER A 230 5.76 4.23 2.78
N ILE A 231 5.06 5.04 1.97
CA ILE A 231 4.06 6.00 2.45
C ILE A 231 2.84 5.28 3.02
N VAL A 232 2.36 4.23 2.35
CA VAL A 232 1.24 3.42 2.86
C VAL A 232 1.59 2.79 4.21
N ALA A 233 2.79 2.23 4.36
CA ALA A 233 3.28 1.67 5.62
C ALA A 233 3.41 2.73 6.72
N LEU A 234 3.91 3.93 6.38
CA LEU A 234 3.96 5.07 7.31
C LEU A 234 2.57 5.49 7.79
N PHE A 235 1.62 5.68 6.86
CA PHE A 235 0.26 6.05 7.22
C PHE A 235 -0.40 5.00 8.09
N THR A 236 -0.15 3.71 7.78
CA THR A 236 -0.61 2.57 8.57
C THR A 236 -0.15 2.68 10.02
N ILE A 237 1.16 2.86 10.23
CA ILE A 237 1.76 2.93 11.57
C ILE A 237 1.18 4.13 12.33
N VAL A 238 1.24 5.33 11.74
CA VAL A 238 0.80 6.56 12.39
C VAL A 238 -0.69 6.52 12.74
N PHE A 239 -1.53 5.99 11.85
CA PHE A 239 -2.95 5.78 12.11
C PHE A 239 -3.16 4.83 13.30
N THR A 240 -2.48 3.70 13.30
CA THR A 240 -2.67 2.65 14.30
C THR A 240 -2.29 3.12 15.70
N ILE A 241 -1.25 3.94 15.82
CA ILE A 241 -0.84 4.55 17.10
C ILE A 241 -1.85 5.56 17.58
N ARG A 242 -2.28 6.45 16.70
CA ARG A 242 -3.29 7.46 17.01
C ARG A 242 -4.57 6.82 17.56
N ASN A 243 -5.04 5.75 16.93
CA ASN A 243 -6.28 5.08 17.34
C ASN A 243 -6.16 4.22 18.60
N MET A 244 -4.94 3.91 19.04
CA MET A 244 -4.71 3.31 20.36
C MET A 244 -4.80 4.32 21.51
N GLY A 245 -4.96 5.62 21.21
CA GLY A 245 -5.06 6.68 22.21
C GLY A 245 -3.74 6.94 22.95
N THR A 246 -2.63 6.35 22.48
CA THR A 246 -1.30 6.54 23.03
C THR A 246 -0.50 7.48 22.13
N GLY A 247 0.17 8.48 22.72
CA GLY A 247 1.11 9.33 21.98
C GLY A 247 0.49 10.33 21.01
N ASP A 248 -0.73 10.80 21.24
CA ASP A 248 -1.43 11.74 20.33
C ASP A 248 -0.63 13.05 20.12
N ASP A 249 0.02 13.57 21.17
CA ASP A 249 0.94 14.71 21.09
C ASP A 249 2.20 14.40 20.26
N ALA A 250 2.73 13.18 20.39
CA ALA A 250 3.91 12.73 19.63
C ALA A 250 3.56 12.51 18.14
N VAL A 251 2.38 11.97 17.86
CA VAL A 251 1.83 11.87 16.50
C VAL A 251 1.59 13.26 15.92
N ALA A 252 1.05 14.21 16.70
CA ALA A 252 0.84 15.59 16.24
C ALA A 252 2.17 16.29 15.89
N LEU A 253 3.21 16.12 16.70
CA LEU A 253 4.57 16.61 16.42
C LEU A 253 5.15 15.98 15.14
N LEU A 254 4.98 14.66 14.98
CA LEU A 254 5.42 13.96 13.78
C LEU A 254 4.71 14.50 12.53
N LEU A 255 3.38 14.64 12.57
CA LEU A 255 2.59 15.18 11.47
C LEU A 255 2.93 16.63 11.15
N ALA A 256 3.34 17.43 12.15
CA ALA A 256 3.77 18.81 11.95
C ALA A 256 5.08 18.93 11.14
N SER A 257 5.92 17.89 11.18
CA SER A 257 7.15 17.82 10.38
C SER A 257 6.91 17.44 8.91
N TRP A 258 5.68 17.04 8.54
CA TRP A 258 5.39 16.56 7.19
C TRP A 258 5.12 17.70 6.21
N PRO A 259 5.47 17.49 4.92
CA PRO A 259 4.96 18.34 3.86
C PRO A 259 3.43 18.42 3.90
N GLU A 260 2.88 19.59 3.64
CA GLU A 260 1.44 19.85 3.75
C GLU A 260 0.60 18.85 2.95
N GLY A 261 1.01 18.51 1.72
CA GLY A 261 0.33 17.53 0.88
C GLY A 261 0.25 16.14 1.51
N ARG A 262 1.35 15.67 2.14
CA ARG A 262 1.40 14.37 2.82
C ARG A 262 0.51 14.37 4.07
N ARG A 263 0.54 15.46 4.83
CA ARG A 263 -0.33 15.62 6.01
C ARG A 263 -1.82 15.65 5.64
N ALA A 264 -2.17 16.36 4.56
CA ALA A 264 -3.54 16.41 4.07
C ALA A 264 -4.04 15.03 3.60
N ALA A 265 -3.20 14.28 2.87
CA ALA A 265 -3.50 12.90 2.47
C ALA A 265 -3.71 11.99 3.69
N PHE A 266 -2.84 12.08 4.70
CA PHE A 266 -3.01 11.34 5.95
C PHE A 266 -4.35 11.61 6.63
N TYR A 267 -4.78 12.87 6.74
CA TYR A 267 -6.06 13.17 7.38
C TYR A 267 -7.26 12.60 6.62
N ARG A 268 -7.24 12.61 5.28
CA ARG A 268 -8.28 11.96 4.48
C ARG A 268 -8.26 10.45 4.68
N MET A 269 -7.08 9.83 4.72
CA MET A 269 -6.94 8.39 4.95
C MET A 269 -7.41 8.00 6.36
N ASN A 270 -7.07 8.80 7.35
CA ASN A 270 -7.50 8.61 8.72
C ASN A 270 -9.03 8.71 8.85
N ALA A 271 -9.66 9.65 8.14
CA ALA A 271 -11.12 9.76 8.09
C ALA A 271 -11.75 8.51 7.47
N PHE A 272 -11.19 8.01 6.36
CA PHE A 272 -11.64 6.79 5.71
C PHE A 272 -11.51 5.55 6.62
N LEU A 273 -10.35 5.34 7.24
CA LEU A 273 -10.13 4.18 8.10
C LEU A 273 -11.03 4.19 9.34
N ASN A 274 -11.37 5.37 9.86
CA ASN A 274 -12.33 5.51 10.97
C ASN A 274 -13.76 5.07 10.60
N CYS A 275 -14.09 4.88 9.32
CA CYS A 275 -15.35 4.26 8.92
C CYS A 275 -15.40 2.74 9.15
N PHE A 276 -14.26 2.12 9.49
CA PHE A 276 -14.11 0.67 9.65
C PHE A 276 -13.67 0.24 11.07
N THR A 277 -13.50 1.20 11.98
CA THR A 277 -13.15 0.99 13.40
C THR A 277 -14.33 1.30 14.30
#